data_AF-K2DXR8-F1
#
_entry.id   AF-K2DXR8-F1
#
_cell.length_a   1.000
_cell.length_b   1.000
_cell.length_c   1.000
_cell.angle_alpha   90.00
_cell.angle_beta   90.00
_cell.angle_gamma   90.00
#
_symmetry.space_group_name_H-M   'P 1'
#
loop_
_entity.id
_entity.type
_entity.pdbx_description
1 polymer ?
#
loop_
_entity_poly.entity_id
_entity_poly.type
_entity_poly.pdbx_seq_one_letter_code
_entity_poly.pdbx_strand_id
1 'polypeptide(L)'
;MLRNIFSNFRRLDWILIIAVFLLFCLGLAAIYSVDLGKEQGGNFEKQIVFGVLGFLLLFILSSINYSGWRVSGRTLYVLTLILLVSVLFFGSTIRGTRGWFN
;
A
#
# COMPACT_ATOMS: atom_id res chain seq x y z
N MET A 1 -24.82 0.82 13.68
CA MET A 1 -23.69 0.87 12.73
C MET A 1 -22.43 0.16 13.24
N LEU A 2 -21.94 0.40 14.47
CA LEU A 2 -20.70 -0.21 15.00
C LEU A 2 -20.71 -1.76 15.11
N ARG A 3 -21.87 -2.37 15.36
CA ARG A 3 -22.00 -3.83 15.52
C ARG A 3 -21.70 -4.63 14.24
N ASN A 4 -21.91 -4.03 13.05
CA ASN A 4 -21.61 -4.68 11.76
C ASN A 4 -20.11 -4.63 11.40
N ILE A 5 -19.37 -3.66 11.93
CA ILE A 5 -17.92 -3.56 11.71
C ILE A 5 -17.21 -4.70 12.45
N PHE A 6 -17.62 -4.98 13.70
CA PHE A 6 -17.09 -6.09 14.50
C PHE A 6 -17.45 -7.49 13.95
N SER A 7 -18.54 -7.64 13.19
CA SER A 7 -18.84 -8.91 12.52
C SER A 7 -18.01 -9.10 11.25
N ASN A 8 -17.73 -8.02 10.53
CA ASN A 8 -16.87 -8.08 9.33
C ASN A 8 -15.41 -8.39 9.69
N PHE A 9 -14.90 -7.84 10.81
CA PHE A 9 -13.54 -8.13 11.29
C PHE A 9 -13.31 -9.61 11.61
N ARG A 10 -14.34 -10.32 12.08
CA ARG A 10 -14.27 -11.77 12.33
C ARG A 10 -14.31 -12.62 11.06
N ARG A 11 -14.73 -12.05 9.92
CA ARG A 11 -14.76 -12.71 8.61
C ARG A 11 -13.49 -12.48 7.80
N LEU A 12 -12.57 -11.65 8.29
CA LEU A 12 -11.29 -11.46 7.63
C LEU A 12 -10.47 -12.74 7.70
N ASP A 13 -9.76 -13.02 6.62
CA ASP A 13 -8.82 -14.12 6.58
C ASP A 13 -7.58 -13.76 7.41
N TRP A 14 -7.64 -14.12 8.70
CA TRP A 14 -6.56 -13.87 9.65
C TRP A 14 -5.27 -14.59 9.27
N ILE A 15 -5.35 -15.73 8.57
CA ILE A 15 -4.18 -16.47 8.10
C ILE A 15 -3.45 -15.62 7.06
N LEU A 16 -4.18 -15.05 6.10
CA LEU A 16 -3.62 -14.15 5.09
C LEU A 16 -3.00 -12.90 5.74
N ILE A 17 -3.71 -12.27 6.69
CA ILE A 17 -3.20 -11.07 7.37
C ILE A 17 -1.90 -11.37 8.12
N ILE A 18 -1.84 -12.49 8.86
CA ILE A 18 -0.63 -12.91 9.58
C ILE A 18 0.50 -13.22 8.59
N ALA A 19 0.22 -13.91 7.48
CA ALA A 19 1.22 -14.21 6.46
C ALA A 19 1.81 -12.93 5.85
N VAL A 20 0.97 -11.95 5.51
CA VAL A 20 1.41 -10.63 5.00
C VAL A 20 2.21 -9.87 6.06
N PHE A 21 1.80 -9.92 7.33
CA PHE A 21 2.53 -9.28 8.43
C PHE A 21 3.92 -9.91 8.64
N LEU A 22 4.02 -11.24 8.63
CA LEU A 22 5.31 -11.92 8.72
C LEU A 22 6.21 -11.57 7.54
N LEU A 23 5.68 -11.55 6.32
CA LEU A 23 6.42 -11.14 5.13
C LEU A 23 6.93 -9.69 5.26
N PHE A 24 6.10 -8.79 5.79
CA PHE A 24 6.48 -7.41 6.07
C PHE A 24 7.62 -7.33 7.10
N CYS A 25 7.57 -8.10 8.19
CA CYS A 25 8.64 -8.18 9.19
C CYS A 25 9.96 -8.69 8.59
N LEU A 26 9.91 -9.70 7.72
CA LEU A 26 11.10 -10.20 7.01
C LEU A 26 11.68 -9.12 6.07
N GLY A 27 10.83 -8.39 5.36
CA GLY A 27 11.24 -7.26 4.53
C GLY A 27 11.89 -6.13 5.35
N LEU A 28 11.33 -5.82 6.53
CA LEU A 28 11.92 -4.85 7.47
C LEU A 28 13.29 -5.31 7.95
N ALA A 29 13.45 -6.59 8.31
CA ALA A 29 14.75 -7.13 8.72
C ALA A 29 15.80 -7.02 7.60
N ALA A 30 15.42 -7.29 6.35
CA ALA A 30 16.31 -7.14 5.20
C ALA A 30 16.71 -5.67 4.97
N ILE A 31 15.75 -4.74 5.04
CA ILE A 31 16.04 -3.30 4.89
C ILE A 31 16.93 -2.80 6.02
N TYR A 32 16.66 -3.20 7.26
CA TYR A 32 17.49 -2.86 8.42
C TYR A 32 18.93 -3.34 8.25
N SER A 33 19.12 -4.58 7.79
CA SER A 33 20.45 -5.13 7.52
C SER A 33 21.21 -4.35 6.45
N VAL A 34 20.53 -3.80 5.45
CA VAL A 34 21.15 -2.99 4.39
C VAL A 34 21.44 -1.57 4.87
N ASP A 35 20.55 -0.96 5.66
CA ASP A 35 20.71 0.41 6.17
C ASP A 35 21.88 0.52 7.16
N LEU A 36 22.13 -0.53 7.97
CA LEU A 36 23.29 -0.59 8.88
C LEU A 36 24.64 -0.42 8.17
N GLY A 37 24.73 -0.76 6.87
CA GLY A 37 25.95 -0.65 6.08
C GLY A 37 26.12 0.66 5.30
N LYS A 38 25.20 1.63 5.46
CA LYS A 38 25.21 2.89 4.68
C LYS A 38 25.44 4.11 5.58
N GLU A 39 26.19 5.09 5.07
CA GLU A 39 26.39 6.38 5.76
C GLU A 39 25.12 7.25 5.78
N GLN A 40 24.24 7.08 4.78
CA GLN A 40 22.92 7.71 4.71
C GLN A 40 21.84 6.66 4.99
N GLY A 41 21.38 6.61 6.23
CA GLY A 41 20.22 5.79 6.65
C GLY A 41 18.88 6.45 6.35
N GLY A 42 17.80 5.94 6.94
CA GLY A 42 16.46 6.53 6.84
C GLY A 42 15.47 5.69 6.04
N ASN A 43 15.91 4.59 5.42
CA ASN A 43 15.02 3.74 4.63
C ASN A 43 14.18 2.86 5.55
N PHE A 44 14.75 2.43 6.66
CA PHE A 44 14.04 1.64 7.68
C PHE A 44 12.87 2.44 8.30
N GLU A 45 13.12 3.68 8.71
CA GLU A 45 12.11 4.57 9.29
C GLU A 45 11.00 4.87 8.29
N LYS A 46 11.36 5.17 7.04
CA LYS A 46 10.38 5.35 5.94
C LYS A 46 9.54 4.09 5.75
N GLN A 47 10.16 2.90 5.76
CA GLN A 47 9.44 1.64 5.58
C GLN A 47 8.46 1.38 6.73
N ILE A 48 8.80 1.74 7.97
CA ILE A 48 7.87 1.64 9.11
C ILE A 48 6.66 2.56 8.88
N VAL A 49 6.89 3.83 8.52
CA VAL A 49 5.81 4.79 8.29
C VAL A 49 4.88 4.32 7.17
N PHE A 50 5.42 3.92 6.02
CA PHE A 50 4.62 3.41 4.91
C PHE A 50 3.95 2.07 5.23
N GLY A 51 4.60 1.21 6.02
CA GLY A 51 4.01 -0.03 6.51
C GLY A 51 2.78 0.22 7.37
N VAL A 52 2.88 1.10 8.37
CA VAL A 52 1.76 1.49 9.23
C VAL A 52 0.63 2.10 8.40
N LEU A 53 0.93 3.02 7.49
CA LEU A 53 -0.06 3.60 6.58
C LEU A 53 -0.73 2.52 5.71
N GLY A 54 0.04 1.57 5.18
CA GLY A 54 -0.47 0.45 4.40
C GLY A 54 -1.41 -0.46 5.19
N PHE A 55 -1.06 -0.81 6.43
CA PHE A 55 -1.94 -1.59 7.31
C PHE A 55 -3.22 -0.83 7.67
N LEU A 56 -3.12 0.46 7.98
CA LEU A 56 -4.30 1.30 8.22
C LEU A 56 -5.22 1.33 7.00
N LEU A 57 -4.65 1.53 5.80
CA LEU A 57 -5.41 1.50 4.56
C LEU A 57 -6.06 0.13 4.32
N LEU A 58 -5.38 -0.99 4.58
CA LEU A 58 -5.96 -2.33 4.46
C LEU A 58 -7.26 -2.44 5.27
N PHE A 59 -7.25 -2.03 6.54
CA PHE A 59 -8.44 -2.09 7.38
C PHE A 59 -9.56 -1.13 6.93
N ILE A 60 -9.21 0.07 6.49
CA ILE A 60 -10.17 1.05 5.95
C ILE A 60 -10.83 0.50 4.69
N LEU A 61 -10.03 0.05 3.71
CA LEU A 61 -10.52 -0.46 2.43
C LEU A 61 -11.32 -1.75 2.60
N SER A 62 -10.90 -2.62 3.52
CA SER A 62 -11.62 -3.86 3.85
C SER A 62 -12.95 -3.61 4.57
N SER A 63 -13.15 -2.43 5.17
CA SER A 63 -14.42 -2.07 5.79
C SER A 63 -15.48 -1.64 4.75
N ILE A 64 -15.06 -1.31 3.53
CA ILE A 64 -15.94 -0.95 2.42
C ILE A 64 -16.50 -2.23 1.79
N ASN A 65 -17.82 -2.29 1.61
CA ASN A 65 -18.49 -3.42 0.98
C ASN A 65 -18.04 -3.58 -0.48
N TYR A 66 -17.91 -4.82 -0.95
CA TYR A 66 -17.55 -5.17 -2.32
C TYR A 66 -18.43 -4.47 -3.37
N SER A 67 -19.71 -4.25 -3.08
CA SER A 67 -20.61 -3.50 -3.97
C SER A 67 -20.14 -2.07 -4.24
N GLY A 68 -19.56 -1.39 -3.24
CA GLY A 68 -18.99 -0.05 -3.40
C GLY A 68 -17.80 -0.05 -4.34
N TRP A 69 -16.90 -1.02 -4.19
CA TRP A 69 -15.77 -1.21 -5.09
C TRP A 69 -16.20 -1.53 -6.53
N ARG A 70 -17.25 -2.34 -6.69
CA ARG A 70 -17.79 -2.71 -8.01
C ARG A 70 -18.35 -1.52 -8.77
N VAL A 71 -19.08 -0.62 -8.09
CA VAL A 71 -19.64 0.59 -8.72
C VAL A 71 -18.52 1.55 -9.13
N SER A 72 -17.53 1.74 -8.27
CA SER A 72 -16.40 2.65 -8.53
C SER A 72 -15.37 2.09 -9.53
N GLY A 73 -15.42 0.80 -9.85
CA GLY A 73 -14.40 0.13 -10.66
C GLY A 73 -14.16 0.77 -12.03
N ARG A 74 -15.22 1.18 -12.74
CA ARG A 74 -15.09 1.88 -14.03
C ARG A 74 -14.44 3.24 -13.88
N THR A 75 -14.83 3.99 -12.84
CA THR A 75 -14.26 5.31 -12.56
C THR A 75 -12.78 5.22 -12.18
N LEU A 76 -12.43 4.26 -11.32
CA LEU A 76 -11.03 4.01 -10.93
C LEU A 76 -10.17 3.60 -12.12
N TYR A 77 -10.70 2.77 -13.02
CA TYR A 77 -9.99 2.37 -14.24
C TYR A 77 -9.67 3.57 -15.15
N VAL A 78 -10.66 4.42 -15.42
CA VAL A 78 -10.46 5.63 -16.23
C VAL A 78 -9.49 6.59 -15.54
N LEU A 79 -9.60 6.76 -14.22
CA LEU A 79 -8.67 7.58 -13.45
C LEU A 79 -7.23 7.06 -13.54
N THR A 80 -7.02 5.75 -13.45
CA THR A 80 -5.69 5.14 -13.61
C THR A 80 -5.13 5.36 -15.02
N LEU A 81 -5.95 5.26 -16.06
CA LEU A 81 -5.50 5.57 -17.43
C LEU A 81 -5.10 7.04 -17.58
N ILE A 82 -5.87 7.96 -16.98
CA ILE A 82 -5.53 9.38 -16.98
C ILE A 82 -4.20 9.61 -16.27
N LEU A 83 -3.97 9.00 -15.10
CA LEU A 83 -2.71 9.09 -14.37
C LEU A 83 -1.55 8.51 -15.19
N LEU A 84 -1.76 7.38 -15.88
CA LEU A 84 -0.75 6.74 -16.73
C LEU A 84 -0.36 7.63 -17.93
N VAL A 85 -1.32 8.33 -18.54
CA VAL A 85 -1.00 9.30 -19.60
C VAL A 85 -0.31 10.52 -19.00
N SER A 86 -0.80 11.00 -17.85
CA SER A 86 -0.27 12.20 -17.18
C SER A 86 1.19 12.05 -16.75
N VAL A 87 1.61 10.84 -16.32
CA VAL A 87 2.99 10.61 -15.88
C VAL A 87 4.01 10.75 -17.02
N LEU A 88 3.59 10.61 -18.29
CA LEU A 88 4.48 10.82 -19.43
C LEU A 88 4.86 12.30 -19.62
N PHE A 89 3.96 13.21 -19.23
CA PHE A 89 4.15 14.65 -19.36
C PHE A 89 4.69 15.28 -18.07
N PHE A 90 4.15 14.88 -16.92
CA PHE A 90 4.44 15.49 -15.61
C PHE A 90 5.27 14.61 -14.68
N GLY A 91 5.66 13.40 -15.13
CA GLY A 91 6.49 12.51 -14.34
C GLY A 91 7.98 12.86 -14.39
N SER A 92 8.67 12.51 -13.30
CA SER A 92 10.12 12.59 -13.21
C SER A 92 10.79 11.44 -13.96
N THR A 93 11.97 11.70 -14.55
CA THR A 93 12.77 10.66 -15.20
C THR A 93 13.75 10.07 -14.19
N ILE A 94 13.53 8.83 -13.77
CA ILE A 94 14.40 8.10 -12.84
C ILE A 94 14.92 6.86 -13.57
N ARG A 95 16.25 6.70 -13.65
CA ARG A 95 16.90 5.56 -14.34
C ARG A 95 16.43 5.38 -15.79
N GLY A 96 16.24 6.50 -16.51
CA GLY A 96 15.85 6.49 -17.93
C GLY A 96 14.37 6.22 -18.20
N THR A 97 13.53 6.11 -17.16
CA THR A 97 12.08 5.89 -17.31
C THR A 97 11.26 6.94 -16.55
N ARG A 98 10.11 7.34 -17.11
CA ARG A 98 9.13 8.24 -16.49
C ARG A 98 7.99 7.42 -15.89
N GLY A 99 8.06 7.18 -14.59
CA GLY A 99 7.07 6.37 -13.87
C GLY A 99 6.68 6.90 -12.49
N TRP A 100 7.22 8.06 -12.09
CA TRP A 100 7.02 8.61 -10.76
C TRP A 100 6.59 10.07 -10.81
N PHE A 101 5.53 10.39 -10.08
CA PHE A 101 5.23 11.77 -9.70
C PHE A 101 6.04 12.09 -8.44
N ASN A 102 6.83 13.16 -8.49
CA ASN A 102 7.66 13.63 -7.39
C ASN A 102 7.31 15.07 -7.06
#